data_AF-A0A919GYP9-F1
#
_entry.id   AF-A0A919GYP9-F1
#
_cell.length_a   1.000
_cell.length_b   1.000
_cell.length_c   1.000
_cell.angle_alpha   90.00
_cell.angle_beta   90.00
_cell.angle_gamma   90.00
#
_symmetry.space_group_name_H-M   'P 1'
#
loop_
_entity.id
_entity.type
_entity.pdbx_description
1 polymer ?
#
loop_
_entity_poly.entity_id
_entity_poly.type
_entity_poly.pdbx_seq_one_letter_code
_entity_poly.pdbx_strand_id
1 'polypeptide(L)'
;MAITLYHFTKPEHWPAIEASSSLEPRWGAAGGDVPKTVHLSDSQDRELLPWAFRADYPIRFQVQIPEADAHEWHPWGTKHVPINAHQSLGIPVRRPDGWHLSQWNQGSAHWRVVERLIPRLEWIEVVDLEHNTVLWKA
;
A
#
# COMPACT_ATOMS: atom_id res chain seq x y z
N MET A 1 4.80 -14.56 13.15
CA MET A 1 3.45 -14.14 13.62
C MET A 1 2.72 -13.51 12.44
N ALA A 2 1.41 -13.29 12.51
CA ALA A 2 0.67 -12.54 11.49
C ALA A 2 0.34 -11.14 12.02
N ILE A 3 0.35 -10.15 11.12
CA ILE A 3 0.04 -8.74 11.41
C ILE A 3 -1.15 -8.28 10.57
N THR A 4 -1.93 -7.36 11.12
CA THR A 4 -3.05 -6.73 10.40
C THR A 4 -2.53 -5.56 9.58
N LEU A 5 -2.85 -5.53 8.30
CA LEU A 5 -2.53 -4.43 7.39
C LEU A 5 -3.77 -4.03 6.58
N TYR A 6 -3.68 -2.87 5.92
CA TYR A 6 -4.77 -2.28 5.17
C TYR A 6 -4.36 -1.98 3.73
N HIS A 7 -5.17 -2.41 2.76
CA HIS A 7 -5.03 -2.02 1.36
C HIS A 7 -6.14 -1.04 1.00
N PHE A 8 -5.81 -0.02 0.22
CA PHE A 8 -6.80 0.92 -0.30
C PHE A 8 -6.80 0.86 -1.82
N THR A 9 -7.98 0.90 -2.41
CA THR A 9 -8.15 0.90 -3.86
C THR A 9 -9.35 1.75 -4.28
N LYS A 10 -9.44 2.00 -5.58
CA LYS A 10 -10.55 2.71 -6.19
C LYS A 10 -11.77 1.80 -6.39
N PRO A 11 -13.01 2.34 -6.39
CA PRO A 11 -14.22 1.55 -6.58
C PRO A 11 -14.24 0.80 -7.92
N GLU A 12 -13.71 1.40 -8.99
CA GLU A 12 -13.68 0.77 -10.31
C GLU A 12 -12.82 -0.51 -10.38
N HIS A 13 -11.94 -0.74 -9.39
CA HIS A 13 -11.12 -1.95 -9.31
C HIS A 13 -11.80 -3.07 -8.51
N TRP A 14 -12.81 -2.74 -7.68
CA TRP A 14 -13.48 -3.71 -6.83
C TRP A 14 -14.06 -4.91 -7.59
N PRO A 15 -14.84 -4.74 -8.68
CA PRO A 15 -15.43 -5.89 -9.38
C PRO A 15 -14.40 -6.90 -9.89
N ALA A 16 -13.24 -6.41 -10.35
CA ALA A 16 -12.17 -7.26 -10.85
C ALA A 16 -11.45 -8.01 -9.70
N ILE A 17 -11.18 -7.32 -8.58
CA ILE A 17 -10.55 -7.91 -7.39
C ILE A 17 -11.47 -8.95 -6.75
N GLU A 18 -12.77 -8.67 -6.68
CA GLU A 18 -13.77 -9.61 -6.17
C GLU A 18 -13.82 -10.87 -7.03
N ALA A 19 -13.88 -10.71 -8.36
CA ALA A 19 -13.90 -11.83 -9.31
C ALA A 19 -12.63 -12.69 -9.25
N SER A 20 -11.44 -12.08 -9.10
CA SER A 20 -10.18 -12.82 -8.96
C SER A 20 -9.96 -13.37 -7.55
N SER A 21 -10.71 -12.89 -6.55
CA SER A 21 -10.53 -13.21 -5.13
C SER A 21 -9.08 -13.05 -4.65
N SER A 22 -8.38 -12.04 -5.16
CA SER A 22 -7.00 -11.74 -4.76
C SER A 22 -6.60 -10.28 -5.01
N LEU A 23 -5.74 -9.75 -4.14
CA LEU A 23 -4.98 -8.54 -4.42
C LEU A 23 -3.70 -8.93 -5.13
N GLU A 24 -3.58 -8.53 -6.40
CA GLU A 24 -2.42 -8.87 -7.22
C GLU A 24 -1.30 -7.84 -7.06
N PRO A 25 -0.04 -8.30 -6.98
CA PRO A 25 1.09 -7.39 -6.93
C PRO A 25 1.24 -6.67 -8.28
N ARG A 26 1.33 -5.34 -8.23
CA ARG A 26 1.46 -4.48 -9.42
C ARG A 26 2.55 -3.45 -9.17
N TRP A 27 3.12 -2.90 -10.23
CA TRP A 27 4.04 -1.78 -10.14
C TRP A 27 3.46 -0.56 -10.84
N GLY A 28 3.54 0.60 -10.18
CA GLY A 28 2.71 1.75 -10.51
C GLY A 28 3.39 2.97 -11.15
N ALA A 29 4.71 3.16 -11.11
CA ALA A 29 5.22 4.50 -11.45
C ALA A 29 6.67 4.67 -11.94
N ALA A 30 7.54 3.67 -11.92
CA ALA A 30 8.92 3.85 -12.39
C ALA A 30 9.33 2.70 -13.29
N GLY A 31 9.44 2.94 -14.60
CA GLY A 31 9.96 1.91 -15.52
C GLY A 31 11.27 1.30 -14.99
N GLY A 32 11.46 0.00 -15.22
CA GLY A 32 12.60 -0.78 -14.74
C GLY A 32 12.20 -2.10 -14.07
N ASP A 33 13.19 -2.89 -13.66
CA ASP A 33 13.05 -4.21 -13.04
C ASP A 33 12.68 -4.16 -11.54
N VAL A 34 11.84 -3.21 -11.13
CA VAL A 34 11.38 -3.12 -9.74
C VAL A 34 10.41 -4.29 -9.45
N PRO A 35 10.54 -5.00 -8.31
CA PRO A 35 9.61 -6.08 -7.98
C PRO A 35 8.16 -5.57 -7.93
N LYS A 36 7.23 -6.40 -8.40
CA LYS A 36 5.79 -6.11 -8.26
C LYS A 36 5.39 -6.30 -6.81
N THR A 37 4.58 -5.39 -6.29
CA THR A 37 4.16 -5.44 -4.89
C THR A 37 2.69 -5.10 -4.71
N VAL A 38 2.09 -5.62 -3.65
CA VAL A 38 0.85 -5.07 -3.09
C VAL A 38 1.25 -4.03 -2.04
N HIS A 39 0.79 -2.80 -2.22
CA HIS A 39 1.03 -1.72 -1.27
C HIS A 39 -0.03 -1.75 -0.18
N LEU A 40 0.43 -1.69 1.07
CA LEU A 40 -0.36 -1.80 2.28
C LEU A 40 0.00 -0.66 3.25
N SER A 41 -0.80 -0.51 4.29
CA SER A 41 -0.60 0.41 5.40
C SER A 41 -0.78 -0.34 6.73
N ASP A 42 -0.01 -0.01 7.75
CA ASP A 42 -0.26 -0.49 9.12
C ASP A 42 -1.36 0.31 9.84
N SER A 43 -1.84 1.37 9.21
CA SER A 43 -2.95 2.19 9.68
C SER A 43 -4.15 2.10 8.77
N GLN A 44 -5.34 2.09 9.38
CA GLN A 44 -6.62 2.15 8.70
C GLN A 44 -7.01 3.57 8.22
N ASP A 45 -6.19 4.57 8.55
CA ASP A 45 -6.43 5.97 8.20
C ASP A 45 -6.00 6.25 6.75
N ARG A 46 -6.98 6.56 5.92
CA ARG A 46 -6.79 6.91 4.51
C ARG A 46 -5.95 8.18 4.33
N GLU A 47 -5.92 9.07 5.32
CA GLU A 47 -5.12 10.31 5.26
C GLU A 47 -3.60 10.06 5.28
N LEU A 48 -3.17 8.82 5.58
CA LEU A 48 -1.78 8.43 5.52
C LEU A 48 -1.33 7.95 4.14
N LEU A 49 -2.25 7.79 3.19
CA LEU A 49 -1.90 7.51 1.79
C LEU A 49 -1.14 8.68 1.14
N PRO A 50 -0.44 8.45 0.01
CA PRO A 50 0.05 9.53 -0.84
C PRO A 50 -1.09 10.52 -1.11
N TRP A 51 -0.81 11.82 -0.98
CA TRP A 51 -1.83 12.87 -1.09
C TRP A 51 -2.72 12.72 -2.33
N ALA A 52 -2.14 12.32 -3.47
CA ALA A 52 -2.81 12.16 -4.75
C ALA A 52 -3.83 11.01 -4.78
N PHE A 53 -3.79 10.09 -3.81
CA PHE A 53 -4.66 8.91 -3.76
C PHE A 53 -5.77 9.02 -2.71
N ARG A 54 -5.67 9.95 -1.76
CA ARG A 54 -6.59 10.00 -0.60
C ARG A 54 -8.06 10.16 -1.01
N ALA A 55 -8.33 10.99 -2.02
CA ALA A 55 -9.70 11.25 -2.47
C ALA A 55 -10.31 10.04 -3.21
N ASP A 56 -9.52 9.36 -4.04
CA ASP A 56 -10.03 8.40 -5.02
C ASP A 56 -10.04 6.94 -4.53
N TYR A 57 -9.52 6.65 -3.33
CA TYR A 57 -9.30 5.29 -2.83
C TYR A 57 -10.18 4.98 -1.58
N PRO A 58 -11.52 4.98 -1.70
CA PRO A 58 -12.43 4.74 -0.59
C PRO A 58 -12.61 3.26 -0.24
N ILE A 59 -12.22 2.31 -1.11
CA ILE A 59 -12.36 0.88 -0.82
C ILE A 59 -11.18 0.43 0.02
N ARG A 60 -11.44 0.02 1.27
CA ARG A 60 -10.42 -0.44 2.21
C ARG A 60 -10.58 -1.93 2.49
N PHE A 61 -9.52 -2.68 2.24
CA PHE A 61 -9.35 -4.05 2.69
C PHE A 61 -8.60 -4.05 4.02
N GLN A 62 -9.02 -4.90 4.94
CA GLN A 62 -8.24 -5.32 6.09
C GLN A 62 -7.76 -6.75 5.84
N VAL A 63 -6.47 -7.02 6.02
CA VAL A 63 -5.82 -8.30 5.71
C VAL A 63 -4.94 -8.78 6.87
N GLN A 64 -4.78 -10.10 7.03
CA GLN A 64 -3.78 -10.71 7.91
C GLN A 64 -2.63 -11.27 7.10
N ILE A 65 -1.44 -10.71 7.28
CA ILE A 65 -0.24 -11.09 6.54
C ILE A 65 0.80 -11.68 7.49
N PRO A 66 1.46 -12.80 7.16
CA PRO A 66 2.65 -13.23 7.88
C PRO A 66 3.68 -12.10 7.93
N GLU A 67 4.16 -11.76 9.11
CA GLU A 67 5.09 -10.65 9.32
C GLU A 67 6.36 -10.76 8.45
N ALA A 68 6.81 -11.99 8.18
CA ALA A 68 7.96 -12.28 7.33
C ALA A 68 7.77 -11.85 5.86
N ASP A 69 6.52 -11.73 5.40
CA ASP A 69 6.18 -11.36 4.02
C ASP A 69 5.98 -9.85 3.85
N ALA A 70 5.90 -9.08 4.95
CA ALA A 70 5.58 -7.67 4.94
C ALA A 70 6.82 -6.81 5.17
N HIS A 71 7.23 -6.06 4.14
CA HIS A 71 8.40 -5.19 4.22
C HIS A 71 8.01 -3.75 4.54
N GLU A 72 8.79 -3.09 5.39
CA GLU A 72 8.69 -1.64 5.61
C GLU A 72 9.03 -0.88 4.33
N TRP A 73 8.21 0.11 3.99
CA TRP A 73 8.36 0.83 2.74
C TRP A 73 9.72 1.54 2.62
N HIS A 74 10.21 2.22 3.66
CA HIS A 74 11.48 2.96 3.54
C HIS A 74 12.68 2.02 3.31
N PRO A 75 12.95 1.02 4.17
CA PRO A 75 14.08 0.11 3.95
C PRO A 75 13.97 -0.70 2.66
N TRP A 76 12.76 -1.13 2.29
CA TRP A 76 12.52 -1.85 1.04
C TRP A 76 12.73 -0.92 -0.16
N GLY A 77 12.08 0.23 -0.17
CA GLY A 77 12.15 1.22 -1.25
C GLY A 77 13.58 1.70 -1.50
N THR A 78 14.37 1.94 -0.45
CA THR A 78 15.79 2.31 -0.60
C THR A 78 16.61 1.26 -1.36
N LYS A 79 16.27 -0.04 -1.23
CA LYS A 79 16.98 -1.14 -1.91
C LYS A 79 16.52 -1.40 -3.33
N HIS A 80 15.22 -1.23 -3.59
CA HIS A 80 14.59 -1.71 -4.83
C HIS A 80 14.19 -0.59 -5.80
N VAL A 81 13.98 0.63 -5.31
CA VAL A 81 13.51 1.75 -6.13
C VAL A 81 14.69 2.60 -6.58
N PRO A 82 14.75 3.04 -7.86
CA PRO A 82 15.76 3.98 -8.34
C PRO A 82 15.79 5.27 -7.53
N ILE A 83 16.99 5.75 -7.20
CA ILE A 83 17.19 6.92 -6.32
C ILE A 83 16.48 8.19 -6.81
N ASN A 84 16.36 8.37 -8.12
CA ASN A 84 15.66 9.51 -8.73
C ASN A 84 14.15 9.51 -8.48
N ALA A 85 13.56 8.38 -8.07
CA ALA A 85 12.15 8.25 -7.72
C ALA A 85 11.89 8.28 -6.21
N HIS A 86 12.92 8.28 -5.36
CA HIS A 86 12.75 8.20 -3.89
C HIS A 86 11.86 9.32 -3.35
N GLN A 87 12.13 10.57 -3.73
CA GLN A 87 11.38 11.72 -3.20
C GLN A 87 9.90 11.68 -3.60
N SER A 88 9.59 11.36 -4.86
CA SER A 88 8.20 11.30 -5.34
C SER A 88 7.42 10.14 -4.74
N LEU A 89 8.11 9.04 -4.39
CA LEU A 89 7.52 7.86 -3.78
C LEU A 89 7.61 7.84 -2.23
N GLY A 90 8.00 8.95 -1.60
CA GLY A 90 8.01 9.04 -0.14
C GLY A 90 9.06 8.18 0.53
N ILE A 91 10.18 7.92 -0.14
CA ILE A 91 11.37 7.32 0.48
C ILE A 91 12.28 8.46 0.95
N PRO A 92 12.77 8.45 2.20
CA PRO A 92 13.67 9.48 2.70
C PRO A 92 14.94 9.61 1.87
N VAL A 93 15.31 10.84 1.53
CA VAL A 93 16.54 11.13 0.77
C VAL A 93 17.51 11.89 1.68
N ARG A 94 18.80 11.52 1.65
CA ARG A 94 19.86 12.24 2.36
C ARG A 94 20.24 13.50 1.59
N ARG A 95 20.25 14.64 2.29
CA ARG A 95 20.70 15.95 1.83
C ARG A 95 21.79 16.49 2.78
N PRO A 96 22.54 17.55 2.41
CA PRO A 96 23.57 18.11 3.27
C PRO A 96 23.07 18.54 4.66
N ASP A 97 21.82 18.97 4.77
CA ASP A 97 21.14 19.44 5.97
C ASP A 97 20.45 18.33 6.79
N GLY A 98 20.37 17.09 6.27
CA GLY A 98 19.78 15.97 6.99
C GLY A 98 19.03 14.99 6.11
N TRP A 99 18.15 14.20 6.74
CA TRP A 99 17.21 13.34 6.03
C TRP A 99 15.96 14.13 5.68
N HIS A 100 15.53 14.05 4.43
CA HIS A 100 14.38 14.76 3.93
C HIS A 100 13.31 13.79 3.42
N LEU A 101 12.07 14.00 3.85
CA LEU A 101 10.89 13.29 3.36
C LEU A 101 9.95 14.29 2.71
N SER A 102 9.35 13.91 1.57
CA SER A 102 8.39 14.76 0.86
C SER A 102 7.21 15.13 1.78
N GLN A 103 6.88 16.41 1.87
CA GLN A 103 5.72 16.90 2.63
C GLN A 103 4.38 16.26 2.19
N TRP A 104 4.34 15.78 0.95
CA TRP A 104 3.16 15.17 0.34
C TRP A 104 2.98 13.69 0.68
N ASN A 105 4.02 13.06 1.26
CA ASN A 105 4.08 11.62 1.55
C ASN A 105 4.58 11.36 2.99
N GLN A 106 4.23 12.23 3.95
CA GLN A 106 4.65 12.08 5.35
C GLN A 106 4.11 10.79 6.00
N GLY A 107 2.96 10.29 5.53
CA GLY A 107 2.39 9.02 5.99
C GLY A 107 3.18 7.78 5.56
N SER A 108 4.24 7.93 4.76
CA SER A 108 5.01 6.80 4.21
C SER A 108 5.73 5.92 5.22
N ALA A 109 5.89 6.38 6.46
CA ALA A 109 6.36 5.55 7.56
C ALA A 109 5.39 4.41 7.92
N HIS A 110 4.10 4.56 7.58
CA HIS A 110 3.06 3.56 7.79
C HIS A 110 2.94 2.56 6.63
N TRP A 111 3.64 2.81 5.53
CA TRP A 111 3.48 2.00 4.33
C TRP A 111 4.29 0.72 4.43
N ARG A 112 3.68 -0.35 3.93
CA ARG A 112 4.25 -1.69 3.86
C ARG A 112 4.06 -2.20 2.44
N VAL A 113 4.91 -3.15 2.02
CA VAL A 113 4.76 -3.84 0.75
C VAL A 113 4.89 -5.35 0.92
N VAL A 114 4.17 -6.08 0.08
CA VAL A 114 4.21 -7.55 -0.01
C VAL A 114 4.49 -7.93 -1.46
N GLU A 115 5.47 -8.82 -1.69
CA GLU A 115 5.94 -9.19 -3.04
C GLU A 115 5.20 -10.39 -3.66
N ARG A 116 4.05 -10.77 -3.08
CA ARG A 116 3.19 -11.86 -3.56
C ARG A 116 1.74 -11.42 -3.64
N LEU A 117 0.93 -12.24 -4.30
CA LEU A 117 -0.53 -12.08 -4.25
C LEU A 117 -1.06 -12.31 -2.84
N ILE A 118 -2.10 -11.56 -2.47
CA ILE A 118 -2.82 -11.72 -1.21
C ILE A 118 -4.19 -12.33 -1.52
N PRO A 119 -4.37 -13.64 -1.32
CA PRO A 119 -5.63 -14.32 -1.61
C PRO A 119 -6.71 -13.91 -0.62
N ARG A 120 -7.98 -14.08 -1.01
CA ARG A 120 -9.14 -13.78 -0.16
C ARG A 120 -9.13 -14.47 1.20
N LEU A 121 -8.45 -15.61 1.34
CA LEU A 121 -8.28 -16.29 2.63
C LEU A 121 -7.50 -15.45 3.66
N GLU A 122 -6.66 -14.51 3.20
CA GLU A 122 -5.93 -13.57 4.05
C GLU A 122 -6.72 -12.27 4.29
N TRP A 123 -7.91 -12.11 3.71
CA TRP A 123 -8.75 -10.94 3.95
C TRP A 123 -9.57 -11.13 5.22
N ILE A 124 -9.81 -10.05 5.96
CA ILE A 124 -10.68 -10.00 7.15
C ILE A 124 -11.99 -9.31 6.80
N GLU A 125 -11.89 -8.14 6.17
CA GLU A 125 -13.04 -7.28 5.87
C GLU A 125 -12.71 -6.40 4.67
N VAL A 126 -13.72 -6.09 3.86
CA VAL A 126 -13.66 -5.06 2.81
C VAL A 126 -14.80 -4.09 3.02
N VAL A 127 -14.47 -2.81 3.14
CA VAL A 127 -15.44 -1.73 3.35
C VAL A 127 -15.31 -0.67 2.27
N ASP A 128 -16.45 -0.12 1.87
CA ASP A 128 -16.55 1.13 1.15
C ASP A 128 -16.69 2.26 2.18
N LEU A 129 -15.64 3.06 2.34
CA LEU A 129 -15.59 4.15 3.30
C LEU A 129 -16.46 5.35 2.90
N GLU A 130 -16.75 5.51 1.61
CA GLU A 130 -17.57 6.62 1.12
C GLU A 130 -19.05 6.40 1.47
N HIS A 131 -19.53 5.18 1.28
CA HIS A 131 -20.91 4.80 1.59
C HIS A 131 -21.07 4.19 2.99
N ASN A 132 -19.96 3.99 3.71
CA ASN A 132 -19.92 3.30 5.00
C ASN A 132 -20.60 1.91 4.96
N THR A 133 -20.31 1.14 3.92
CA THR A 133 -20.89 -0.20 3.71
C THR A 133 -19.83 -1.28 3.76
N VAL A 134 -20.20 -2.45 4.30
CA VAL A 134 -19.37 -3.65 4.24
C VAL A 134 -19.64 -4.35 2.92
N LEU A 135 -18.63 -4.44 2.07
CA LEU A 135 -18.69 -5.16 0.79
C LEU A 135 -18.46 -6.66 0.99
N TRP A 136 -17.60 -7.00 1.94
CA TRP A 136 -17.28 -8.40 2.27
C TRP A 136 -16.71 -8.56 3.68
N LYS A 137 -16.92 -9.73 4.29
CA LYS A 137 -16.37 -10.12 5.59
C LYS A 137 -16.17 -11.64 5.69
N ALA A 138 -15.07 -12.07 6.31
CA ALA A 138 -14.76 -13.48 6.57
C ALA A 138 -15.64 -14.12 7.64
#